data_AF-A0A418MLP6-F1
#
_entry.id   AF-A0A418MLP6-F1
#
_cell.length_a   1.000
_cell.length_b   1.000
_cell.length_c   1.000
_cell.angle_alpha   90.00
_cell.angle_beta   90.00
_cell.angle_gamma   90.00
#
_symmetry.space_group_name_H-M   'P 1'
#
loop_
_entity.id
_entity.type
_entity.pdbx_description
1 polymer ?
#
loop_
_entity_poly.entity_id
_entity_poly.type
_entity_poly.pdbx_seq_one_letter_code
_entity_poly.pdbx_strand_id
1 'polypeptide(L)'
;MNKPKEISPPSPRDFLILMNGETKQAEILQIADIGPERILAHGADGVRSVPYVDTILFNGPEGRIFVTNASDKYVQETKHLAQVEMSTIIREAVQYQRPGAAVERDPLWMKIFPWVAVVIMIILWLVKK
;
A
#
# COMPACT_ATOMS: atom_id res chain seq x y z
N MET A 1 16.62 28.53 -36.83
CA MET A 1 15.67 29.22 -35.93
C MET A 1 15.48 28.36 -34.68
N ASN A 2 16.24 28.60 -33.62
CA ASN A 2 16.10 27.87 -32.36
C ASN A 2 14.92 28.48 -31.60
N LYS A 3 13.84 27.74 -31.37
CA LYS A 3 12.76 28.20 -30.49
C LYS A 3 13.34 28.32 -29.06
N PRO A 4 13.13 29.44 -28.36
CA PRO A 4 13.51 29.52 -26.95
C PRO A 4 12.74 28.44 -26.19
N LYS A 5 13.45 27.61 -25.41
CA LYS A 5 12.81 26.72 -24.43
C LYS A 5 12.01 27.60 -23.49
N GLU A 6 10.68 27.49 -23.52
CA GLU A 6 9.82 28.05 -22.48
C GLU A 6 10.30 27.48 -21.14
N ILE A 7 10.89 28.34 -20.32
CA ILE A 7 11.22 28.03 -18.94
C ILE A 7 9.87 28.08 -18.23
N SER A 8 9.18 26.95 -18.15
CA SER A 8 8.02 26.80 -17.26
C SER A 8 8.46 27.28 -15.88
N PRO A 9 7.66 28.12 -15.19
CA PRO A 9 7.94 28.43 -13.80
C PRO A 9 8.10 27.12 -13.04
N PRO A 10 9.06 27.02 -12.09
CA PRO A 10 9.22 25.82 -11.29
C PRO A 10 7.86 25.50 -10.67
N SER A 11 7.35 24.30 -10.92
CA SER A 11 6.18 23.79 -10.22
C SER A 11 6.40 24.01 -8.72
N PRO A 12 5.39 24.47 -7.98
CA PRO A 12 5.48 24.56 -6.53
C PRO A 12 5.95 23.22 -5.99
N ARG A 13 7.06 23.21 -5.25
CA ARG A 13 7.61 21.99 -4.67
C ARG A 13 7.25 21.99 -3.20
N ASP A 14 6.42 21.04 -2.83
CA ASP A 14 6.06 20.84 -1.44
C ASP A 14 7.19 20.05 -0.74
N PHE A 15 7.58 20.52 0.44
CA PHE A 15 8.68 19.95 1.21
C PHE A 15 8.24 19.58 2.61
N LEU A 16 8.80 18.48 3.13
CA LEU A 16 8.68 18.06 4.52
C LEU A 16 10.05 18.24 5.20
N ILE A 17 10.08 18.99 6.29
CA ILE A 17 11.26 19.20 7.13
C ILE A 17 11.06 18.42 8.41
N LEU A 18 11.89 17.39 8.61
CA LEU A 18 11.99 16.64 9.84
C LEU A 18 13.09 17.25 10.70
N MET A 19 12.70 17.90 11.79
CA MET A 19 13.63 18.40 12.79
C MET A 19 13.84 17.32 13.84
N ASN A 20 15.08 16.87 14.00
CA ASN A 20 15.46 16.02 15.11
C ASN A 20 15.74 16.89 16.35
N GLY A 21 14.87 16.78 17.35
CA GLY A 21 14.97 17.57 18.58
C GLY A 21 16.22 17.28 19.42
N GLU A 22 16.84 16.11 19.28
CA GLU A 22 18.00 15.68 20.09
C GLU A 22 19.32 16.03 19.41
N THR A 23 19.44 15.73 18.11
CA THR A 23 20.69 15.98 17.36
C THR A 23 20.73 17.36 16.71
N LYS A 24 19.63 18.13 16.78
CA LYS A 24 19.43 19.42 16.08
C LYS A 24 19.66 19.33 14.56
N GLN A 25 19.54 18.14 13.99
CA GLN A 25 19.63 17.93 12.55
C GLN A 25 18.28 18.14 11.88
N ALA A 26 18.29 18.70 10.68
CA ALA A 26 17.10 18.87 9.86
C ALA A 26 17.25 18.03 8.59
N GLU A 27 16.33 17.12 8.35
CA GLU A 27 16.21 16.38 7.09
C GLU A 27 15.14 17.06 6.24
N ILE A 28 15.50 17.50 5.03
CA ILE A 28 14.59 18.14 4.09
C ILE A 28 14.23 17.12 3.02
N LEU A 29 12.94 16.82 2.92
CA LEU A 29 12.38 15.75 2.11
C LEU A 29 11.41 16.31 1.09
N GLN A 30 11.45 15.76 -0.12
CA GLN A 30 10.47 16.13 -1.13
C GLN A 30 9.19 15.33 -0.92
N ILE A 31 8.04 16.01 -0.91
CA ILE A 31 6.75 15.35 -0.72
C ILE A 31 6.41 14.54 -1.97
N ALA A 32 6.02 13.29 -1.72
CA ALA A 32 5.55 12.36 -2.72
C ALA A 32 4.03 12.45 -2.87
N ASP A 33 3.32 12.46 -1.75
CA ASP A 33 1.86 12.48 -1.69
C ASP A 33 1.36 13.09 -0.36
N ILE A 34 0.20 13.72 -0.41
CA ILE A 34 -0.46 14.35 0.74
C ILE A 34 -1.86 13.75 0.86
N GLY A 35 -2.00 12.82 1.80
CA GLY A 35 -3.29 12.24 2.17
C GLY A 35 -4.03 13.07 3.23
N PRO A 36 -5.26 12.67 3.57
CA PRO A 36 -6.08 13.37 4.56
C PRO A 36 -5.54 13.26 6.00
N GLU A 37 -4.83 12.18 6.32
CA GLU A 37 -4.30 11.95 7.68
C GLU A 37 -2.77 11.99 7.76
N ARG A 38 -2.07 11.86 6.63
CA ARG A 38 -0.63 11.60 6.59
C ARG A 38 0.01 12.18 5.34
N ILE A 39 1.28 12.53 5.47
CA ILE A 39 2.14 13.06 4.42
C ILE A 39 3.23 12.04 4.14
N LEU A 40 3.39 11.68 2.87
CA LEU A 40 4.44 10.80 2.38
C LEU A 40 5.53 11.63 1.74
N ALA A 41 6.79 11.41 2.15
CA ALA A 41 7.94 12.11 1.59
C ALA A 41 9.09 11.14 1.26
N HIS A 42 9.82 11.45 0.19
CA HIS A 42 11.00 10.67 -0.22
C HIS A 42 12.27 11.26 0.42
N GLY A 43 12.99 10.41 1.14
CA GLY A 43 14.32 10.69 1.70
C GLY A 43 15.40 9.80 1.12
N ALA A 44 16.64 10.07 1.53
CA ALA A 44 17.81 9.31 1.09
C ALA A 44 17.71 7.82 1.49
N ASP A 45 17.14 7.54 2.67
CA ASP A 45 17.05 6.19 3.25
C ASP A 45 15.68 5.51 3.06
N GLY A 46 14.78 6.11 2.26
CA GLY A 46 13.46 5.56 1.95
C GLY A 46 12.31 6.55 2.11
N VAL A 47 11.08 6.02 2.17
CA VAL A 47 9.85 6.81 2.31
C VAL A 47 9.57 7.09 3.80
N ARG A 48 9.26 8.34 4.12
CA ARG A 48 8.78 8.76 5.44
C ARG A 48 7.28 8.98 5.39
N SER A 49 6.57 8.45 6.37
CA SER A 49 5.14 8.68 6.57
C SER A 49 4.97 9.45 7.87
N VAL A 50 4.44 10.67 7.81
CA VAL A 50 4.24 11.53 8.98
C VAL A 50 2.77 11.91 9.09
N PRO A 51 2.13 11.76 10.27
CA PRO A 51 0.78 12.24 10.51
C PRO A 51 0.66 13.74 10.28
N TYR A 52 -0.37 14.16 9.56
CA TYR A 52 -0.65 15.57 9.28
C TYR A 52 -0.83 16.38 10.57
N VAL A 53 -1.43 15.76 11.59
CA VAL A 53 -1.69 16.38 12.91
C VAL A 53 -0.41 16.80 13.65
N ASP A 54 0.70 16.13 13.36
CA ASP A 54 2.00 16.38 14.00
C ASP A 54 2.88 17.33 13.16
N THR A 55 2.34 17.84 12.04
CA THR A 55 3.03 18.76 11.14
C THR A 55 2.50 20.18 11.27
N ILE A 56 3.42 21.13 11.30
CA ILE A 56 3.13 22.56 11.19
C ILE A 56 3.25 22.95 9.72
N LEU A 57 2.16 23.42 9.13
CA LEU A 57 2.12 23.89 7.74
C LEU A 57 2.53 25.37 7.67
N PHE A 58 3.52 25.66 6.84
CA PHE A 58 3.89 26.98 6.40
C PHE A 58 3.63 27.13 4.90
N ASN A 59 2.92 28.19 4.51
CA ASN A 59 2.67 28.50 3.11
C ASN A 59 3.67 29.54 2.63
N GLY A 60 4.53 29.16 1.68
CA GLY A 60 5.51 30.05 1.05
C GLY A 60 5.14 30.38 -0.40
N PRO A 61 5.84 31.34 -1.02
CA PRO A 61 5.64 31.71 -2.42
C PRO A 61 6.00 30.59 -3.41
N GLU A 62 6.82 29.61 -3.00
CA GLU A 62 7.25 28.49 -3.84
C GLU A 62 6.56 27.14 -3.52
N GLY A 63 5.64 27.11 -2.55
CA GLY A 63 4.94 25.88 -2.17
C GLY A 63 4.66 25.77 -0.67
N ARG A 64 4.18 24.59 -0.26
CA ARG A 64 3.87 24.25 1.12
C ARG A 64 5.08 23.61 1.80
N ILE A 65 5.41 24.08 3.00
CA ILE A 65 6.47 23.53 3.83
C ILE A 65 5.81 22.93 5.06
N PHE A 66 5.99 21.64 5.26
CA PHE A 66 5.51 20.91 6.41
C PHE A 66 6.67 20.67 7.37
N VAL A 67 6.54 21.08 8.62
CA VAL A 67 7.61 20.94 9.62
C VAL A 67 7.12 20.05 10.75
N THR A 68 7.86 18.98 11.02
CA THR A 68 7.61 18.09 12.15
C THR A 68 8.83 18.08 13.05
N ASN A 69 8.60 18.14 14.36
CA ASN A 69 9.62 17.87 15.36
C ASN A 69 9.54 16.39 15.74
N ALA A 70 10.45 15.58 15.22
CA ALA A 70 10.49 14.15 15.48
C ALA A 70 11.61 13.86 16.48
N SER A 71 11.31 13.16 17.58
CA SER A 71 12.36 12.51 18.36
C SER A 71 12.92 11.31 17.59
N ASP A 72 14.13 10.86 17.88
CA ASP A 72 14.72 9.69 17.19
C ASP A 72 13.83 8.45 17.29
N LYS A 73 13.12 8.31 18.41
CA LYS A 73 12.13 7.25 18.61
C LYS A 73 10.97 7.37 17.61
N TYR A 74 10.47 8.58 17.39
CA TYR A 74 9.39 8.85 16.44
C TYR A 74 9.80 8.52 14.99
N VAL A 75 11.05 8.81 14.60
CA VAL A 75 11.60 8.51 13.27
C VAL A 75 11.74 7.00 13.04
N GLN A 76 12.16 6.25 14.06
CA GLN A 76 12.24 4.78 13.99
C GLN A 76 10.85 4.13 13.95
N GLU A 77 9.93 4.64 14.74
CA GLU A 77 8.58 4.07 14.88
C GLU A 77 7.75 4.32 13.62
N THR A 78 7.87 5.49 12.99
CA THR A 78 7.26 5.75 11.65
C THR A 78 7.85 4.88 10.55
N LYS A 79 9.16 4.62 10.58
CA LYS A 79 9.80 3.68 9.63
C LYS A 79 9.28 2.25 9.82
N HIS A 80 9.11 1.81 11.07
CA HIS A 80 8.55 0.50 11.38
C HIS A 80 7.08 0.39 10.94
N LEU A 81 6.27 1.42 11.20
CA LEU A 81 4.87 1.46 10.78
C LEU A 81 4.71 1.36 9.26
N ALA A 82 5.51 2.11 8.51
CA ALA A 82 5.50 2.07 7.05
C ALA A 82 5.85 0.67 6.50
N GLN A 83 6.80 -0.04 7.15
CA GLN A 83 7.13 -1.41 6.78
C GLN A 83 5.98 -2.38 7.05
N VAL A 84 5.30 -2.24 8.18
CA VAL A 84 4.14 -3.07 8.54
C VAL A 84 2.99 -2.84 7.55
N GLU A 85 2.68 -1.59 7.22
CA GLU A 85 1.64 -1.25 6.24
C GLU A 85 1.96 -1.83 4.86
N MET A 86 3.20 -1.69 4.40
CA MET A 86 3.64 -2.26 3.12
C MET A 86 3.53 -3.79 3.11
N SER A 87 3.93 -4.45 4.21
CA SER A 87 3.79 -5.91 4.35
C SER A 87 2.33 -6.36 4.35
N THR A 88 1.43 -5.56 4.91
CA THR A 88 -0.01 -5.84 4.99
C THR A 88 -0.65 -5.69 3.62
N ILE A 89 -0.37 -4.60 2.90
CA ILE A 89 -0.87 -4.38 1.54
C ILE A 89 -0.39 -5.48 0.59
N ILE A 90 0.87 -5.90 0.68
CA ILE A 90 1.39 -7.01 -0.14
C ILE A 90 0.66 -8.30 0.19
N ARG A 91 0.47 -8.61 1.48
CA ARG A 91 -0.26 -9.80 1.90
C ARG A 91 -1.70 -9.79 1.39
N GLU A 92 -2.39 -8.67 1.52
CA GLU A 92 -3.76 -8.51 1.01
C GLU A 92 -3.80 -8.62 -0.52
N ALA A 93 -2.85 -8.04 -1.24
CA ALA A 93 -2.74 -8.17 -2.69
C ALA A 93 -2.50 -9.62 -3.14
N VAL A 94 -1.69 -10.38 -2.40
CA VAL A 94 -1.46 -11.82 -2.67
C VAL A 94 -2.70 -12.65 -2.34
N GLN A 95 -3.39 -12.33 -1.25
CA GLN A 95 -4.61 -13.03 -0.82
C GLN A 95 -5.87 -12.56 -1.54
N TYR A 96 -5.78 -11.50 -2.35
CA TYR A 96 -6.89 -10.98 -3.12
C TYR A 96 -7.33 -11.99 -4.18
N GLN A 97 -8.34 -12.77 -3.82
CA GLN A 97 -9.09 -13.58 -4.77
C GLN A 97 -10.09 -12.65 -5.45
N ARG A 98 -9.86 -12.38 -6.73
CA ARG A 98 -10.75 -11.56 -7.57
C ARG A 98 -12.19 -12.03 -7.36
N PRO A 99 -13.16 -11.18 -6.98
CA PRO A 99 -14.55 -11.60 -6.85
C PRO A 99 -15.06 -11.93 -8.25
N GLY A 100 -15.14 -13.23 -8.56
CA GLY A 100 -15.37 -13.74 -9.92
C GLY A 100 -14.22 -14.57 -10.51
N ALA A 101 -13.11 -14.77 -9.78
CA ALA A 101 -12.30 -15.97 -9.97
C ALA A 101 -13.26 -17.13 -9.78
N ALA A 102 -13.59 -17.79 -10.89
CA ALA A 102 -14.57 -18.85 -10.93
C ALA A 102 -14.31 -19.76 -9.73
N VAL A 103 -15.31 -19.91 -8.87
CA VAL A 103 -15.41 -21.14 -8.09
C VAL A 103 -15.28 -22.21 -9.16
N GLU A 104 -14.10 -22.85 -9.24
CA GLU A 104 -13.95 -24.09 -9.95
C GLU A 104 -14.99 -24.98 -9.29
N ARG A 105 -16.18 -25.01 -9.91
CA ARG A 105 -17.17 -26.03 -9.68
C ARG A 105 -16.50 -27.27 -10.19
N ASP A 106 -15.61 -27.81 -9.37
CA ASP A 106 -15.22 -29.20 -9.38
C ASP A 106 -16.53 -29.95 -9.64
N PRO A 107 -16.72 -30.61 -10.78
CA PRO A 107 -18.00 -31.19 -11.11
C PRO A 107 -18.19 -32.37 -10.15
N LEU A 108 -18.78 -32.07 -8.99
CA LEU A 108 -19.05 -33.00 -7.90
C LEU A 108 -19.78 -34.24 -8.43
N TRP A 109 -20.62 -34.01 -9.44
CA TRP A 109 -21.32 -35.02 -10.21
C TRP A 109 -20.38 -36.04 -10.87
N MET A 110 -19.25 -35.61 -11.42
CA MET A 110 -18.26 -36.49 -12.08
C MET A 110 -17.57 -37.42 -11.07
N LYS A 111 -17.37 -36.95 -9.82
CA LYS A 111 -16.82 -37.77 -8.72
C LYS A 111 -17.85 -38.74 -8.12
N ILE A 112 -19.13 -38.34 -8.07
CA ILE A 112 -20.21 -39.14 -7.46
C ILE A 112 -20.78 -40.19 -8.44
N PHE A 113 -20.79 -39.91 -9.74
CA PHE A 113 -21.36 -40.78 -10.77
C PHE A 113 -20.88 -42.26 -10.73
N PRO A 114 -19.58 -42.59 -10.62
CA PRO A 114 -19.14 -43.98 -10.60
C PRO A 114 -19.66 -44.76 -9.38
N TRP A 115 -19.77 -44.11 -8.23
CA TRP A 115 -20.31 -44.73 -7.02
C TRP A 115 -21.81 -45.02 -7.13
N VAL A 116 -22.57 -44.10 -7.72
CA VAL A 116 -24.00 -44.30 -8.00
C VAL A 116 -24.21 -45.47 -8.97
N ALA A 117 -23.39 -45.57 -10.01
CA ALA A 117 -23.46 -46.68 -10.97
C ALA A 117 -23.19 -48.04 -10.31
N VAL A 118 -22.20 -48.12 -9.41
CA VAL A 118 -21.88 -49.35 -8.66
C VAL A 118 -23.06 -49.77 -7.75
N VAL A 119 -23.67 -48.82 -7.04
CA VAL A 119 -24.82 -49.12 -6.17
C VAL A 119 -26.01 -49.64 -6.98
N ILE A 120 -26.31 -49.02 -8.13
CA ILE A 120 -27.39 -49.47 -9.02
C ILE A 120 -27.11 -50.88 -9.56
N MET A 121 -25.87 -51.17 -9.96
CA MET A 121 -25.45 -52.50 -10.41
C MET A 121 -25.65 -53.57 -9.32
N ILE A 122 -25.31 -53.26 -8.07
CA ILE A 122 -25.51 -54.16 -6.92
C ILE A 122 -27.00 -54.43 -6.70
N ILE A 123 -27.84 -53.39 -6.74
CA ILE A 123 -29.30 -53.53 -6.57
C ILE A 123 -29.89 -54.38 -7.69
N LEU A 124 -29.51 -54.13 -8.95
CA LEU A 124 -29.99 -54.92 -10.09
C LEU A 124 -29.56 -56.39 -10.01
N TRP A 125 -28.34 -56.65 -9.53
CA TRP A 125 -27.86 -58.02 -9.32
C TRP A 125 -28.65 -58.75 -8.22
N LEU A 126 -29.00 -58.04 -7.13
CA LEU A 126 -29.82 -58.56 -6.05
C LEU A 126 -31.28 -58.82 -6.47
N VAL A 127 -31.87 -57.98 -7.33
CA VAL A 127 -33.25 -58.16 -7.82
C VAL A 127 -33.36 -59.29 -8.84
N LYS A 128 -32.29 -59.58 -9.59
CA LYS A 128 -32.28 -60.62 -10.63
C LYS A 128 -31.95 -62.03 -10.08
N LYS A 129 -31.51 -62.12 -8.82
CA LYS A 129 -31.20 -63.37 -8.12
C LYS A 129 -32.41 -63.85 -7.33
#